data_AF-A0A3D2T2L7-F1
#
_entry.id   AF-A0A3D2T2L7-F1
#
_cell.length_a   1.000
_cell.length_b   1.000
_cell.length_c   1.000
_cell.angle_alpha   90.00
_cell.angle_beta   90.00
_cell.angle_gamma   90.00
#
_symmetry.space_group_name_H-M   'P 1'
#
loop_
_entity.id
_entity.type
_entity.pdbx_description
1 polymer ?
#
loop_
_entity_poly.entity_id
_entity_poly.type
_entity_poly.pdbx_seq_one_letter_code
_entity_poly.pdbx_strand_id
1 'polypeptide(L)'
;MPELLGKDFIPPDIRGKVTGAAKYAEDFRMDGLIYCRLLTSPMPHARVRNIDLTEALRMAGVVDVLTADEVPEQPGAATNILTNEPHFVGEPILAVAAVDETTAQNAIEA
;
A
#
# COMPACT_ATOMS: atom_id res chain seq x y z
N MET A 1 -26.44 26.64 1.24
CA MET A 1 -26.43 25.63 0.15
C MET A 1 -27.71 25.50 -0.69
N PRO A 2 -28.90 26.08 -0.38
CA PRO A 2 -30.06 25.95 -1.27
C PRO A 2 -29.98 26.79 -2.57
N GLU A 3 -29.12 27.81 -2.63
CA GLU A 3 -29.04 28.76 -3.77
C GLU A 3 -28.47 28.18 -5.08
N LEU A 4 -27.77 27.05 -4.99
CA LEU A 4 -27.09 26.39 -6.11
C LEU A 4 -27.86 25.17 -6.65
N LEU A 5 -28.99 24.81 -6.02
CA LEU A 5 -29.81 23.69 -6.47
C LEU A 5 -30.35 23.95 -7.89
N GLY A 6 -30.11 23.00 -8.80
CA GLY A 6 -30.57 23.06 -10.19
C GLY A 6 -29.77 24.00 -11.10
N LYS A 7 -28.59 24.48 -10.67
CA LYS A 7 -27.74 25.39 -11.45
C LYS A 7 -26.39 24.75 -11.76
N ASP A 8 -25.85 25.09 -12.94
CA ASP A 8 -24.44 24.88 -13.23
C ASP A 8 -23.60 25.79 -12.34
N PHE A 9 -22.65 25.21 -11.61
CA PHE A 9 -21.73 25.97 -10.77
C PHE A 9 -20.34 25.35 -10.84
N ILE A 10 -19.35 26.14 -10.47
CA ILE A 10 -17.96 25.70 -10.40
C ILE A 10 -17.70 25.12 -8.99
N PRO A 11 -17.34 23.83 -8.86
CA PRO A 11 -16.96 23.26 -7.57
C PRO A 11 -15.74 23.97 -6.96
N PRO A 12 -15.70 24.15 -5.63
CA PRO A 12 -14.65 24.93 -4.96
C PRO A 12 -13.24 24.35 -5.15
N ASP A 13 -13.11 23.07 -5.44
CA ASP A 13 -11.86 22.35 -5.65
C ASP A 13 -11.34 22.41 -7.10
N ILE A 14 -12.13 22.89 -8.07
CA ILE A 14 -11.76 22.82 -9.49
C ILE A 14 -10.44 23.53 -9.77
N ARG A 15 -10.22 24.70 -9.13
CA ARG A 15 -9.05 25.54 -9.42
C ARG A 15 -7.78 24.81 -9.01
N GLY A 16 -7.80 24.14 -7.86
CA GLY A 16 -6.67 23.33 -7.41
C GLY A 16 -6.39 22.17 -8.35
N LYS A 17 -7.44 21.50 -8.84
CA LYS A 17 -7.33 20.35 -9.75
C LYS A 17 -6.75 20.74 -11.12
N VAL A 18 -7.25 21.81 -11.75
CA VAL A 18 -6.82 22.21 -13.10
C VAL A 18 -5.47 22.92 -13.13
N THR A 19 -4.97 23.39 -11.99
CA THR A 19 -3.67 24.05 -11.87
C THR A 19 -2.57 23.14 -11.30
N GLY A 20 -2.93 21.95 -10.82
CA GLY A 20 -2.02 21.09 -10.06
C GLY A 20 -1.71 21.60 -8.65
N ALA A 21 -2.44 22.60 -8.14
CA ALA A 21 -2.27 23.12 -6.78
C ALA A 21 -2.97 22.27 -5.70
N ALA A 22 -3.90 21.39 -6.10
CA ALA A 22 -4.49 20.40 -5.18
C ALA A 22 -3.43 19.36 -4.78
N LYS A 23 -3.37 19.01 -3.50
CA LYS A 23 -2.48 17.99 -2.96
C LYS A 23 -3.23 16.68 -2.75
N TYR A 24 -2.68 15.60 -3.28
CA TYR A 24 -3.14 14.23 -3.08
C TYR A 24 -2.18 13.48 -2.15
N ALA A 25 -2.56 12.29 -1.71
CA ALA A 25 -1.78 11.49 -0.75
C ALA A 25 -0.31 11.31 -1.17
N GLU A 26 -0.08 11.11 -2.47
CA GLU A 26 1.26 10.92 -3.05
C GLU A 26 2.06 12.21 -3.24
N ASP A 27 1.49 13.39 -2.98
CA ASP A 27 2.21 14.67 -3.08
C ASP A 27 2.89 15.08 -1.77
N PHE A 28 2.57 14.40 -0.67
CA PHE A 28 3.16 14.68 0.63
C PHE A 28 4.57 14.09 0.72
N ARG A 29 5.51 14.88 1.23
CA ARG A 29 6.89 14.48 1.51
C ARG A 29 7.21 14.89 2.95
N MET A 30 7.93 14.03 3.65
CA MET A 30 8.42 14.27 5.00
C MET A 30 9.80 13.65 5.16
N ASP A 31 10.61 14.21 6.05
CA ASP A 31 11.90 13.62 6.40
C ASP A 31 11.67 12.23 7.02
N GLY A 32 12.39 11.24 6.52
CA GLY A 32 12.22 9.84 6.94
C GLY A 32 10.99 9.14 6.35
N LEU A 33 10.34 9.70 5.32
CA LEU A 33 9.31 8.99 4.57
C LEU A 33 9.89 7.69 3.98
N ILE A 34 9.17 6.59 4.18
CA ILE A 34 9.45 5.28 3.60
C ILE A 34 8.28 4.84 2.72
N TYR A 35 8.56 3.96 1.78
CA TYR A 35 7.64 3.46 0.77
C TYR A 35 7.33 2.01 1.07
N CYS A 36 6.05 1.66 1.00
CA CYS A 36 5.57 0.30 1.23
C CYS A 36 5.10 -0.32 -0.09
N ARG A 37 5.44 -1.59 -0.30
CA ARG A 37 4.89 -2.42 -1.38
C ARG A 37 4.38 -3.73 -0.82
N LEU A 38 3.30 -4.24 -1.39
CA LEU A 38 2.68 -5.49 -0.99
C LEU A 38 3.05 -6.57 -1.99
N LEU A 39 3.44 -7.74 -1.49
CA LEU A 39 3.41 -8.95 -2.28
C LEU A 39 2.03 -9.56 -2.09
N THR A 40 1.40 -9.89 -3.20
CA THR A 40 0.03 -10.41 -3.22
C THR A 40 0.00 -11.82 -3.75
N SER A 41 -0.96 -12.62 -3.27
CA SER A 41 -1.13 -14.01 -3.70
C SER A 41 -1.34 -14.11 -5.22
N PRO A 42 -0.54 -14.91 -5.94
CA PRO A 42 -0.82 -15.26 -7.33
C PRO A 42 -1.87 -16.38 -7.46
N MET A 43 -2.24 -17.00 -6.34
CA MET A 43 -3.15 -18.15 -6.28
C MET A 43 -4.54 -17.73 -5.79
N PRO A 44 -5.63 -18.30 -6.32
CA PRO A 44 -6.98 -18.00 -5.88
C PRO A 44 -7.30 -18.55 -4.49
N HIS A 45 -6.67 -19.65 -4.06
CA HIS A 45 -6.69 -20.09 -2.67
C HIS A 45 -5.50 -21.01 -2.41
N ALA A 46 -4.71 -20.74 -1.38
CA ALA A 46 -3.53 -21.52 -1.05
C ALA A 46 -3.12 -21.28 0.40
N ARG A 47 -2.24 -22.15 0.93
CA ARG A 47 -1.54 -21.90 2.19
C ARG A 47 -0.09 -21.54 1.90
N VAL A 48 0.34 -20.39 2.40
CA VAL A 48 1.74 -19.97 2.40
C VAL A 48 2.51 -20.88 3.36
N ARG A 49 3.44 -21.65 2.81
CA ARG A 49 4.25 -22.61 3.59
C ARG A 49 5.60 -22.04 4.00
N ASN A 50 6.17 -21.21 3.13
CA ASN A 50 7.45 -20.57 3.33
C ASN A 50 7.52 -19.32 2.46
N ILE A 51 8.22 -18.30 2.93
CA ILE A 51 8.61 -17.12 2.17
C ILE A 51 10.11 -16.95 2.42
N ASP A 52 10.91 -16.95 1.35
CA ASP A 52 12.33 -16.64 1.45
C ASP A 52 12.54 -15.13 1.31
N LEU A 53 12.94 -14.48 2.40
CA LEU A 53 13.15 -13.03 2.48
C LEU A 53 14.62 -12.64 2.28
N THR A 54 15.49 -13.61 2.00
CA THR A 54 16.94 -13.46 2.10
C THR A 54 17.49 -12.38 1.15
N GLU A 55 17.04 -12.37 -0.11
CA GLU A 55 17.52 -11.39 -1.10
C GLU A 55 16.97 -10.00 -0.81
N ALA A 56 15.65 -9.88 -0.56
CA ALA A 56 15.01 -8.62 -0.22
C ALA A 56 15.67 -7.92 1.00
N LEU A 57 15.92 -8.66 2.08
CA LEU A 57 16.53 -8.11 3.30
C LEU A 57 18.00 -7.72 3.14
N ARG A 58 18.69 -8.19 2.09
CA ARG A 58 20.07 -7.77 1.77
C ARG A 58 20.14 -6.52 0.91
N MET A 59 19.03 -6.11 0.30
CA MET A 59 19.02 -4.96 -0.59
C MET A 59 19.22 -3.66 0.18
N ALA A 60 20.20 -2.87 -0.26
CA ALA A 60 20.45 -1.56 0.32
C ALA A 60 19.22 -0.66 0.16
N GLY A 61 18.75 -0.08 1.27
CA GLY A 61 17.58 0.79 1.29
C GLY A 61 16.27 0.08 1.66
N VAL A 62 16.24 -1.25 1.70
CA VAL A 62 15.15 -1.98 2.38
C VAL A 62 15.31 -1.77 3.88
N VAL A 63 14.21 -1.37 4.52
CA VAL A 63 14.14 -1.08 5.95
C VAL A 63 13.70 -2.34 6.69
N ASP A 64 12.62 -2.97 6.24
CA ASP A 64 12.11 -4.20 6.84
C ASP A 64 11.07 -4.89 5.92
N VAL A 65 10.71 -6.12 6.27
CA VAL A 65 9.59 -6.86 5.67
C VAL A 65 8.66 -7.36 6.75
N LEU A 66 7.38 -7.01 6.66
CA LEU A 66 6.34 -7.45 7.57
C LEU A 66 5.59 -8.65 6.99
N THR A 67 5.49 -9.72 7.77
CA THR A 67 4.73 -10.93 7.44
C THR A 67 3.39 -10.99 8.19
N ALA A 68 2.50 -11.87 7.74
CA ALA A 68 1.20 -12.05 8.39
C ALA A 68 1.29 -12.45 9.88
N ASP A 69 2.35 -13.17 10.27
CA ASP A 69 2.56 -13.64 11.65
C ASP A 69 2.94 -12.51 12.63
N GLU A 70 3.38 -11.36 12.11
CA GLU A 70 3.77 -10.18 12.89
C GLU A 70 2.64 -9.17 13.03
N VAL A 71 1.56 -9.35 12.28
CA VAL A 71 0.39 -8.46 12.31
C VAL A 71 -0.58 -8.93 13.41
N PRO A 72 -0.85 -8.09 14.43
CA PRO A 72 -1.84 -8.43 15.44
C PRO A 72 -3.24 -8.44 14.84
N GLU A 73 -4.07 -9.41 15.25
CA GLU A 73 -5.49 -9.41 14.91
C GLU A 73 -6.15 -8.12 15.42
N GLN A 74 -6.92 -7.47 14.54
CA GLN A 74 -7.56 -6.20 14.85
C GLN A 74 -9.05 -6.42 15.12
N PRO A 75 -9.53 -6.17 16.36
CA PRO A 75 -10.94 -6.39 16.69
C PRO A 75 -11.87 -5.57 15.80
N GLY A 76 -12.83 -6.23 15.17
CA GLY A 76 -13.82 -5.59 14.30
C GLY A 76 -13.38 -5.38 12.84
N ALA A 77 -12.15 -5.76 12.48
CA ALA A 77 -11.78 -5.85 11.08
C ALA A 77 -12.48 -7.06 10.43
N ALA A 78 -13.04 -6.86 9.23
CA ALA A 78 -13.67 -7.94 8.48
C ALA A 78 -12.63 -8.95 7.96
N THR A 79 -11.39 -8.50 7.74
CA THR A 79 -10.28 -9.27 7.16
C THR A 79 -8.96 -8.82 7.75
N ASN A 80 -7.99 -9.74 7.81
CA ASN A 80 -6.60 -9.39 8.14
C ASN A 80 -5.98 -8.59 6.98
N ILE A 81 -5.03 -7.70 7.30
CA ILE A 81 -4.32 -6.90 6.28
C ILE A 81 -3.25 -7.69 5.53
N LEU A 82 -2.75 -8.79 6.13
CA LEU A 82 -1.83 -9.77 5.56
C LEU A 82 -2.31 -11.17 5.97
N THR A 83 -2.13 -12.19 5.12
CA THR A 83 -2.57 -13.57 5.43
C THR A 83 -1.59 -14.64 4.97
N ASN A 84 -1.52 -15.73 5.73
CA ASN A 84 -0.82 -16.96 5.37
C ASN A 84 -1.72 -17.98 4.63
N GLU A 85 -3.01 -17.68 4.45
CA GLU A 85 -3.97 -18.52 3.72
C GLU A 85 -4.87 -17.61 2.86
N PRO A 86 -4.36 -17.08 1.74
CA PRO A 86 -5.15 -16.24 0.84
C PRO A 86 -6.33 -17.02 0.22
N HIS A 87 -7.43 -16.32 -0.02
CA HIS A 87 -8.72 -16.74 -0.56
C HIS A 87 -9.06 -16.14 -1.92
N PHE A 88 -8.20 -15.27 -2.45
CA PHE A 88 -8.29 -14.76 -3.82
C PHE A 88 -6.93 -14.30 -4.36
N VAL A 89 -6.84 -14.21 -5.69
CA VAL A 89 -5.67 -13.61 -6.37
C VAL A 89 -5.62 -12.13 -6.03
N GLY A 90 -4.46 -11.66 -5.58
CA GLY A 90 -4.28 -10.27 -5.15
C GLY A 90 -4.41 -10.05 -3.64
N GLU A 91 -4.77 -11.07 -2.86
CA GLU A 91 -4.82 -10.92 -1.39
C GLU A 91 -3.38 -10.74 -0.83
N PRO A 92 -3.11 -9.72 0.01
CA PRO A 92 -1.77 -9.44 0.50
C PRO A 92 -1.23 -10.53 1.43
N ILE A 93 0.04 -10.93 1.22
CA ILE A 93 0.71 -11.96 2.01
C ILE A 93 1.92 -11.43 2.80
N LEU A 94 2.57 -10.37 2.32
CA LEU A 94 3.60 -9.63 3.06
C LEU A 94 3.67 -8.18 2.56
N ALA A 95 4.37 -7.34 3.33
CA ALA A 95 4.65 -5.95 3.01
C ALA A 95 6.15 -5.65 3.13
N VAL A 96 6.75 -5.00 2.13
CA VAL A 96 8.14 -4.53 2.14
C VAL A 96 8.16 -3.03 2.34
N ALA A 97 9.00 -2.54 3.25
CA ALA A 97 9.26 -1.12 3.47
C ALA A 97 10.67 -0.75 3.00
N ALA A 98 10.81 0.32 2.23
CA ALA A 98 12.10 0.82 1.76
C ALA A 98 12.17 2.36 1.74
N VAL A 99 13.37 2.92 1.62
CA VAL A 99 13.60 4.38 1.62
C VAL A 99 13.10 5.10 0.36
N ASP A 100 12.83 4.36 -0.72
CA ASP A 100 12.27 4.86 -1.96
C ASP A 100 11.38 3.81 -2.64
N GLU A 101 10.52 4.28 -3.55
CA GLU A 101 9.53 3.46 -4.24
C GLU A 101 10.15 2.37 -5.14
N THR A 102 11.26 2.69 -5.81
CA THR A 102 11.94 1.77 -6.72
C THR A 102 12.58 0.63 -5.95
N THR A 103 13.24 0.92 -4.83
CA THR A 103 13.82 -0.09 -3.94
C THR A 103 12.75 -0.99 -3.36
N ALA A 104 11.61 -0.44 -2.91
CA ALA A 104 10.48 -1.24 -2.42
C ALA A 104 9.92 -2.18 -3.51
N GLN A 105 9.81 -1.70 -4.76
CA GLN A 105 9.35 -2.50 -5.89
C GLN A 105 10.34 -3.62 -6.24
N ASN A 106 11.62 -3.29 -6.38
CA ASN A 106 12.66 -4.27 -6.71
C ASN A 106 12.76 -5.37 -5.64
N ALA A 107 12.57 -5.03 -4.36
CA ALA A 107 12.61 -5.99 -3.27
C ALA A 107 11.42 -6.97 -3.25
N ILE A 108 10.28 -6.60 -3.82
CA ILE A 108 9.14 -7.52 -4.02
C ILE A 108 9.40 -8.50 -5.17
N GLU A 109 10.24 -8.12 -6.12
CA GLU A 109 10.55 -8.92 -7.32
C GLU A 109 11.80 -9.80 -7.18
N ALA A 110 12.55 -9.65 -6.08
CA ALA A 110 13.76 -10.41 -5.78
C ALA A 110 13.45 -11.83 -5.29
#